data_AF-A0A1G0UL38-F1
#
_entry.id   AF-A0A1G0UL38-F1
#
_cell.length_a   1.000
_cell.length_b   1.000
_cell.length_c   1.000
_cell.angle_alpha   90.00
_cell.angle_beta   90.00
_cell.angle_gamma   90.00
#
_symmetry.space_group_name_H-M   'P 1'
#
loop_
_entity.id
_entity.type
_entity.pdbx_description
1 polymer ?
#
loop_
_entity_poly.entity_id
_entity_poly.type
_entity_poly.pdbx_seq_one_letter_code
_entity_poly.pdbx_strand_id
1 'polypeptide(L)'
;MLSRAGHLPVLYYQKNENTFKNLLPKGIGIGIAENGLFDSTLEEICIKPSKNDILVFYTDGVIETRNKFKQEYGEERLRQIISKYKDFSSNEIINSIIENISLFRDDTPSHDDFTLVILKAK
;
A
#
# COMPACT_ATOMS: atom_id res chain seq x y z
N MET A 1 10.87 0.78 -12.80
CA MET A 1 11.10 -0.58 -12.27
C MET A 1 10.64 -0.60 -10.83
N LEU A 2 10.18 -1.75 -10.34
CA LEU A 2 9.79 -1.96 -8.95
C LEU A 2 10.62 -3.11 -8.40
N SER A 3 11.17 -2.92 -7.20
CA SER A 3 11.80 -3.97 -6.41
C SER A 3 11.33 -3.86 -4.96
N ARG A 4 11.44 -4.95 -4.21
CA ARG A 4 10.94 -5.05 -2.84
C ARG A 4 11.95 -5.80 -1.99
N ALA A 5 12.35 -5.19 -0.88
CA ALA A 5 13.25 -5.78 0.10
C ALA A 5 12.48 -6.17 1.38
N GLY A 6 11.56 -7.13 1.25
CA GLY A 6 10.82 -7.69 2.40
C GLY A 6 9.52 -6.98 2.82
N HIS A 7 9.15 -5.87 2.16
CA HIS A 7 7.97 -5.08 2.51
C HIS A 7 6.62 -5.71 2.08
N LEU A 8 5.48 -5.07 2.38
CA LEU A 8 4.15 -5.48 1.91
C LEU A 8 4.01 -5.41 0.37
N PRO A 9 3.02 -6.10 -0.23
CA PRO A 9 2.72 -5.95 -1.65
C PRO A 9 2.38 -4.50 -2.00
N VAL A 10 2.78 -4.04 -3.19
CA VAL A 10 2.28 -2.77 -3.72
C VAL A 10 0.89 -3.01 -4.31
N LEU A 11 -0.13 -2.28 -3.85
CA LEU A 11 -1.45 -2.37 -4.46
C LEU A 11 -1.44 -1.60 -5.77
N TYR A 12 -1.84 -2.27 -6.84
CA TYR A 12 -1.94 -1.69 -8.17
C TYR A 12 -3.39 -1.70 -8.63
N TYR A 13 -4.04 -0.55 -8.58
CA TYR A 13 -5.36 -0.35 -9.15
C TYR A 13 -5.26 -0.03 -10.64
N GLN A 14 -5.90 -0.86 -11.46
CA GLN A 14 -5.95 -0.69 -12.90
C GLN A 14 -7.29 -0.07 -13.31
N LYS A 15 -7.26 1.13 -13.89
CA LYS A 15 -8.46 1.87 -14.25
C LYS A 15 -9.28 1.16 -15.32
N ASN A 16 -8.62 0.56 -16.31
CA ASN A 16 -9.29 -0.08 -17.45
C ASN A 16 -10.10 -1.32 -17.03
N GLU A 17 -9.52 -2.16 -16.17
CA GLU A 17 -10.19 -3.37 -15.66
C GLU A 17 -11.08 -3.07 -14.44
N ASN A 18 -10.88 -1.91 -13.80
CA ASN A 18 -11.48 -1.55 -12.52
C ASN A 18 -11.21 -2.62 -11.44
N THR A 19 -9.99 -3.17 -11.44
CA THR A 19 -9.53 -4.22 -10.52
C THR A 19 -8.26 -3.80 -9.82
N PHE A 20 -7.90 -4.54 -8.78
CA PHE A 20 -6.61 -4.42 -8.11
C PHE A 20 -5.76 -5.66 -8.36
N LYS A 21 -4.46 -5.46 -8.46
CA LYS A 21 -3.42 -6.49 -8.45
C LYS A 21 -2.44 -6.23 -7.33
N ASN A 22 -1.95 -7.31 -6.71
CA ASN A 22 -0.86 -7.22 -5.74
C ASN A 22 0.45 -7.44 -6.46
N LEU A 23 1.29 -6.41 -6.48
CA LEU A 23 2.64 -6.53 -7.01
C LEU A 23 3.56 -6.96 -5.86
N LEU A 24 3.99 -8.21 -5.91
CA LEU A 24 4.84 -8.82 -4.89
C LEU A 24 6.06 -9.49 -5.55
N PRO A 25 7.00 -8.70 -6.11
CA PRO A 25 8.27 -9.27 -6.56
C PRO A 25 8.99 -9.94 -5.38
N LYS A 26 9.79 -10.95 -5.69
CA LYS A 26 10.67 -11.60 -4.72
C LYS A 26 11.65 -10.61 -4.11
N GLY A 27 12.07 -10.96 -2.90
CA GLY A 27 13.05 -10.21 -2.13
C GLY A 27 12.78 -10.36 -0.64
N ILE A 28 13.86 -10.37 0.12
CA ILE A 28 13.84 -10.53 1.58
C ILE A 28 14.09 -9.17 2.24
N GLY A 29 13.78 -9.09 3.54
CA GLY A 29 14.15 -7.92 4.34
C GLY A 29 15.66 -7.72 4.36
N ILE A 30 16.09 -6.46 4.20
CA ILE A 30 17.51 -6.09 4.36
C ILE A 30 17.95 -6.52 5.76
N GLY A 31 19.11 -7.17 5.85
CA GLY A 31 19.69 -7.63 7.12
C GLY A 31 19.13 -8.94 7.68
N ILE A 32 18.20 -9.60 6.98
CA ILE A 32 17.64 -10.90 7.43
C ILE A 32 18.54 -12.09 7.04
N ALA A 33 19.19 -12.05 5.88
CA ALA A 33 20.04 -13.14 5.43
C ALA A 33 21.50 -12.71 5.27
N GLU A 34 22.39 -13.61 5.66
CA GLU A 34 23.83 -13.51 5.43
C GLU A 34 24.19 -13.91 3.98
N ASN A 35 25.41 -13.57 3.55
CA ASN A 35 26.07 -14.18 2.39
C ASN A 35 25.29 -14.15 1.04
N GLY A 36 25.07 -12.98 0.45
CA GLY A 36 24.59 -12.84 -0.94
C GLY A 36 23.17 -13.35 -1.21
N LEU A 37 22.48 -13.86 -0.17
CA LEU A 37 21.07 -14.28 -0.25
C LEU A 37 20.15 -13.10 -0.53
N PHE A 38 20.49 -11.90 -0.06
CA PHE A 38 19.73 -10.70 -0.39
C PHE A 38 19.72 -10.45 -1.92
N ASP A 39 20.90 -10.37 -2.54
CA ASP A 39 21.02 -10.08 -3.97
C ASP A 39 20.42 -11.19 -4.83
N SER A 40 20.63 -12.46 -4.44
CA SER A 40 20.12 -13.61 -5.21
C SER A 40 18.62 -13.82 -5.10
N THR A 41 17.95 -13.23 -4.10
CA THR A 41 16.49 -13.30 -3.93
C THR A 41 15.76 -12.07 -4.45
N LEU A 42 16.49 -10.98 -4.74
CA LEU A 42 15.92 -9.74 -5.23
C LEU A 42 15.40 -9.92 -6.65
N GLU A 43 14.14 -9.54 -6.86
CA GLU A 43 13.53 -9.50 -8.17
C GLU A 43 13.13 -8.06 -8.51
N GLU A 44 13.39 -7.70 -9.76
CA GLU A 44 12.93 -6.44 -10.33
C GLU A 44 11.85 -6.73 -11.37
N ILE A 45 10.73 -6.04 -11.25
CA ILE A 45 9.67 -6.09 -12.26
C ILE A 45 9.52 -4.74 -12.93
N CYS A 46 9.20 -4.78 -14.22
CA CYS A 46 8.86 -3.58 -14.97
C CYS A 46 7.35 -3.43 -15.05
N ILE A 47 6.86 -2.30 -14.58
CA ILE A 47 5.45 -1.91 -14.66
C ILE A 47 5.31 -0.72 -15.59
N LYS A 48 4.24 -0.72 -16.38
CA LYS A 48 3.86 0.39 -17.27
C LYS A 48 2.43 0.81 -16.93
N PRO A 49 2.25 1.68 -15.92
CA PRO A 49 0.93 2.16 -15.54
C PRO A 49 0.26 2.87 -16.71
N SER A 50 -1.01 2.55 -16.96
CA SER A 50 -1.85 3.26 -17.92
C SER A 50 -2.45 4.51 -17.28
N LYS A 51 -2.99 5.39 -18.11
CA LYS A 51 -3.64 6.62 -17.64
C LYS A 51 -4.66 6.34 -16.53
N ASN A 52 -4.56 7.10 -15.44
CA ASN A 52 -5.36 6.99 -14.22
C ASN A 52 -5.19 5.70 -13.40
N ASP A 53 -4.24 4.82 -13.74
CA ASP A 53 -3.87 3.73 -12.84
C ASP A 53 -3.21 4.29 -11.56
N ILE A 54 -3.35 3.56 -10.46
CA ILE A 54 -2.90 3.99 -9.14
C ILE A 54 -2.02 2.90 -8.53
N LEU A 55 -0.83 3.29 -8.08
CA LEU A 55 0.02 2.46 -7.23
C LEU A 55 0.02 3.00 -5.80
N VAL A 56 -0.14 2.09 -4.86
CA VAL A 56 -0.19 2.38 -3.43
C VAL A 56 0.89 1.59 -2.71
N PHE A 57 1.81 2.33 -2.13
CA PHE A 57 2.86 1.81 -1.26
C PHE A 57 2.51 2.22 0.16
N TYR A 58 2.60 1.28 1.09
CA TYR A 58 2.18 1.49 2.46
C TYR A 58 2.90 0.56 3.40
N THR A 59 3.15 1.02 4.63
CA THR A 59 3.64 0.17 5.71
C THR A 59 2.49 -0.60 6.37
N ASP A 60 2.83 -1.67 7.09
CA ASP A 60 1.92 -2.45 7.92
C ASP A 60 1.11 -1.61 8.90
N GLY A 61 1.70 -0.56 9.48
CA GLY A 61 0.98 0.41 10.33
C GLY A 61 -0.33 0.95 9.71
N VAL A 62 -0.46 1.01 8.38
CA VAL A 62 -1.72 1.38 7.70
C VAL A 62 -2.81 0.33 7.93
N ILE A 63 -2.51 -0.94 7.68
CA ILE A 63 -3.50 -2.02 7.74
C ILE A 63 -3.67 -2.58 9.15
N GLU A 64 -2.62 -2.50 9.99
CA GLU A 64 -2.61 -2.94 11.38
C GLU A 64 -3.15 -1.90 12.35
N THR A 65 -3.51 -0.69 11.89
CA THR A 65 -4.19 0.30 12.74
C THR A 65 -5.45 -0.32 13.35
N ARG A 66 -5.59 -0.21 14.68
CA ARG A 66 -6.69 -0.83 15.44
C ARG A 66 -7.71 0.19 15.93
N ASN A 67 -8.98 -0.22 15.92
CA ASN A 67 -10.05 0.52 16.59
C ASN A 67 -10.20 0.11 18.07
N LYS A 68 -11.16 0.73 18.78
CA LYS A 68 -11.48 0.42 20.19
C LYS A 68 -11.88 -1.04 20.48
N PHE A 69 -12.31 -1.76 19.45
CA PHE A 69 -12.65 -3.20 19.54
C PHE A 69 -11.43 -4.09 19.23
N LYS A 70 -10.23 -3.52 19.11
CA LYS A 70 -8.99 -4.19 18.71
C LYS A 70 -9.06 -4.84 17.32
N GLN A 71 -9.97 -4.38 16.46
CA GLN A 71 -10.06 -4.83 15.08
C GLN A 71 -9.11 -4.01 14.22
N GLU A 72 -8.37 -4.69 13.35
CA GLU A 72 -7.47 -4.06 12.39
C GLU A 72 -8.23 -3.43 11.21
N TYR A 73 -7.68 -2.32 10.70
CA TYR A 73 -8.24 -1.58 9.57
C TYR A 73 -8.33 -2.48 8.33
N GLY A 74 -7.26 -3.22 8.07
CA GLY A 74 -7.18 -4.22 7.01
C GLY A 74 -7.08 -3.65 5.60
N GLU A 75 -6.53 -4.46 4.71
CA GLU A 75 -6.30 -4.08 3.31
C GLU A 75 -7.61 -3.86 2.53
N GLU A 76 -8.69 -4.54 2.91
CA GLU A 76 -9.98 -4.42 2.23
C GLU A 76 -10.57 -3.01 2.35
N ARG A 77 -10.48 -2.38 3.53
CA ARG A 77 -10.94 -0.99 3.71
C ARG A 77 -10.09 -0.01 2.89
N LEU A 78 -8.77 -0.25 2.83
CA LEU A 78 -7.86 0.52 1.98
C LEU A 78 -8.26 0.43 0.50
N ARG A 79 -8.56 -0.77 -0.01
CA ARG A 79 -9.04 -0.97 -1.40
C ARG A 79 -10.37 -0.26 -1.66
N GLN A 80 -11.29 -0.29 -0.69
CA GLN A 80 -12.59 0.38 -0.81
C GLN A 80 -12.45 1.89 -0.89
N ILE A 81 -11.62 2.51 -0.03
CA ILE A 81 -11.42 3.95 -0.07
C ILE A 81 -10.71 4.38 -1.37
N ILE A 82 -9.70 3.64 -1.82
CA ILE A 82 -9.05 3.90 -3.13
C ILE A 82 -10.07 3.78 -4.26
N SER A 83 -10.92 2.76 -4.26
CA SER A 83 -11.96 2.57 -5.28
C SER A 83 -12.96 3.71 -5.34
N LYS A 84 -13.30 4.28 -4.18
CA LYS A 84 -14.24 5.41 -4.06
C LYS A 84 -13.63 6.70 -4.59
N TYR A 85 -12.35 6.94 -4.34
CA TYR A 85 -11.65 8.17 -4.71
C TYR A 85 -10.74 8.03 -5.95
N LYS A 86 -10.83 6.93 -6.67
CA LYS A 86 -9.98 6.61 -7.84
C LYS A 86 -9.93 7.69 -8.92
N ASP A 87 -10.99 8.48 -9.07
CA ASP A 87 -11.09 9.52 -10.09
C ASP A 87 -10.54 10.89 -9.65
N PHE A 88 -10.18 11.03 -8.37
CA PHE A 88 -9.64 12.24 -7.77
C PHE A 88 -8.10 12.31 -7.89
N SER A 89 -7.51 13.46 -7.54
CA SER A 89 -6.05 13.61 -7.49
C SER A 89 -5.41 12.70 -6.44
N SER A 90 -4.10 12.43 -6.58
CA SER A 90 -3.34 11.65 -5.59
C SER A 90 -3.43 12.25 -4.18
N ASN A 91 -3.44 13.58 -4.07
CA ASN A 91 -3.55 14.28 -2.78
C ASN A 91 -4.93 14.08 -2.14
N GLU A 92 -5.99 14.15 -2.94
CA GLU A 92 -7.36 13.88 -2.45
C GLU A 92 -7.51 12.42 -2.01
N ILE A 93 -6.90 11.47 -2.74
CA ILE A 93 -6.86 10.06 -2.35
C ILE A 93 -6.14 9.88 -1.01
N ILE A 94 -4.93 10.46 -0.85
CA ILE A 94 -4.16 10.41 0.39
C ILE A 94 -4.97 10.96 1.56
N ASN A 95 -5.54 12.16 1.41
CA ASN A 95 -6.32 12.80 2.47
C ASN A 95 -7.54 11.97 2.87
N SER A 96 -8.22 11.37 1.88
CA SER A 96 -9.37 10.51 2.14
C SER A 96 -8.99 9.23 2.88
N ILE A 97 -7.82 8.66 2.59
CA ILE A 97 -7.30 7.49 3.32
C ILE A 97 -6.97 7.88 4.77
N ILE A 98 -6.25 8.97 4.98
CA ILE A 98 -5.88 9.45 6.33
C ILE A 98 -7.11 9.75 7.17
N GLU A 99 -8.10 10.45 6.61
CA GLU A 99 -9.37 10.73 7.29
C GLU A 99 -10.10 9.43 7.64
N ASN A 100 -10.17 8.47 6.70
CA ASN A 100 -10.85 7.21 6.94
C ASN A 100 -10.17 6.37 8.03
N ILE A 101 -8.84 6.34 8.07
CA ILE A 101 -8.07 5.69 9.14
C ILE A 101 -8.32 6.40 10.47
N SER A 102 -8.30 7.73 10.50
CA SER A 102 -8.57 8.50 11.72
C SER A 102 -9.97 8.23 12.27
N LEU A 103 -10.98 8.19 11.40
CA LEU A 103 -12.36 7.86 11.78
C LEU A 103 -12.50 6.42 12.26
N PHE A 104 -11.78 5.49 11.65
CA PHE A 104 -11.78 4.08 12.06
C PHE A 104 -11.15 3.88 13.44
N ARG A 105 -10.01 4.55 13.67
CA ARG A 105 -9.26 4.46 14.92
C ARG A 105 -9.99 5.13 16.09
N ASP A 106 -10.82 6.14 15.82
CA ASP A 106 -11.54 6.92 16.85
C ASP A 106 -10.50 7.53 17.82
N ASP A 107 -10.80 7.60 19.11
CA ASP A 107 -9.86 8.03 20.16
C ASP A 107 -8.75 7.00 20.50
N THR A 108 -8.64 5.89 19.76
CA THR A 108 -7.61 4.87 20.03
C THR A 108 -6.23 5.44 19.69
N PRO A 109 -5.21 5.31 20.55
CA PRO A 109 -3.86 5.74 20.23
C PRO A 109 -3.30 5.01 19.00
N SER A 110 -2.39 5.66 18.27
CA SER A 110 -1.58 4.93 17.27
C SER A 110 -0.74 3.90 18.00
N HIS A 111 -0.75 2.67 17.49
CA HIS A 111 0.14 1.62 17.98
C HIS A 111 1.47 1.59 17.22
N ASP A 112 1.51 2.18 16.02
CA ASP A 112 2.67 2.22 15.15
C ASP A 112 2.65 3.49 14.27
N ASP A 113 3.78 3.79 13.65
CA ASP A 113 3.89 4.77 12.58
C ASP A 113 3.35 4.16 11.28
N PHE A 114 2.63 4.96 10.48
CA PHE A 114 2.21 4.53 9.16
C PHE A 114 2.72 5.46 8.07
N THR A 115 3.20 4.87 6.98
CA THR A 115 3.64 5.60 5.79
C THR A 115 2.77 5.19 4.61
N LEU A 116 2.38 6.17 3.79
CA LEU A 116 1.57 5.97 2.59
C LEU A 116 2.12 6.81 1.44
N VAL A 117 2.29 6.19 0.27
CA VAL A 117 2.67 6.86 -0.97
C VAL A 117 1.70 6.45 -2.08
N ILE A 118 1.09 7.44 -2.73
CA ILE A 118 0.18 7.26 -3.86
C ILE A 118 0.83 7.82 -5.13
N LEU A 119 1.01 6.95 -6.12
CA LEU A 119 1.38 7.34 -7.47
C LEU A 119 0.17 7.16 -8.37
N LYS A 120 -0.30 8.24 -9.00
CA LYS A 120 -1.36 8.20 -10.01
C LYS A 120 -0.80 8.57 -11.38
N ALA A 121 -0.93 7.65 -12.34
CA ALA A 121 -0.49 7.87 -13.70
C ALA A 121 -1.41 8.88 -14.42
N LYS A 122 -0.83 9.84 -15.14
CA LYS A 122 -1.55 10.91 -15.84
C LYS A 122 -1.65 10.64 -17.34
#